data_AF-A0A6N6KRW4-F1
#
_entry.id   AF-A0A6N6KRW4-F1
#
_cell.length_a   1.000
_cell.length_b   1.000
_cell.length_c   1.000
_cell.angle_alpha   90.00
_cell.angle_beta   90.00
_cell.angle_gamma   90.00
#
_symmetry.space_group_name_H-M   'P 1'
#
loop_
_entity.id
_entity.type
_entity.pdbx_description
1 polymer ?
#
loop_
_entity_poly.entity_id
_entity_poly.type
_entity_poly.pdbx_seq_one_letter_code
_entity_poly.pdbx_strand_id
1 'polypeptide(L)'
;DGLAGYFTKANGQEINFAQMHLCFGAPDTLKSKYFTTEDMQLSFREDDEVEIVTLLMDPRGGVNASSGILPTKFIEIPPSLVRGAMEHMEMNFLVAPIIGDYNSPAIPLAKDSRKKWEWVSQKTAGVWSEPDGEIADRSNKAKNDFKAQQIHEGYLSLKLKKTDEPEEKS
;
A
#
# COMPACT_ATOMS: atom_id res chain seq x y z
N ASP A 1 15.09 -4.78 0.76
CA ASP A 1 15.46 -3.37 0.84
C ASP A 1 14.16 -2.57 0.86
N GLY A 2 14.05 -1.53 1.68
CA GLY A 2 12.90 -0.63 1.68
C GLY A 2 12.85 0.34 0.49
N LEU A 3 13.86 0.39 -0.37
CA LEU A 3 13.90 1.27 -1.54
C LEU A 3 12.96 0.77 -2.64
N ALA A 4 12.08 1.66 -3.12
CA ALA A 4 11.28 1.42 -4.31
C ALA A 4 11.94 2.04 -5.56
N GLY A 5 12.57 3.19 -5.40
CA GLY A 5 13.27 3.92 -6.45
C GLY A 5 13.80 5.25 -5.94
N TYR A 6 14.44 6.03 -6.81
CA TYR A 6 15.03 7.31 -6.42
C TYR A 6 15.03 8.33 -7.55
N PHE A 7 15.19 9.59 -7.17
CA PHE A 7 15.29 10.74 -8.07
C PHE A 7 16.59 11.47 -7.82
N THR A 8 17.18 11.97 -8.91
CA THR A 8 18.49 12.62 -8.92
C THR A 8 18.36 14.04 -9.47
N LYS A 9 19.39 14.87 -9.29
CA LYS A 9 19.44 16.18 -9.94
C LYS A 9 19.57 16.03 -11.45
N ALA A 10 18.81 16.81 -12.20
CA ALA A 10 19.13 17.08 -13.60
C ALA A 10 20.26 18.12 -13.65
N ASN A 11 21.40 17.74 -14.23
CA ASN A 11 22.50 18.65 -14.57
C ASN A 11 22.97 19.55 -13.41
N GLY A 12 22.99 19.02 -12.17
CA GLY A 12 23.53 19.70 -11.00
C GLY A 12 22.67 20.83 -10.40
N GLN A 13 21.49 21.15 -10.96
CA GLN A 13 20.68 22.28 -10.49
C GLN A 13 19.50 21.87 -9.61
N GLU A 14 18.55 21.08 -10.14
CA GLU A 14 17.31 20.72 -9.43
C GLU A 14 17.01 19.22 -9.53
N ILE A 15 16.32 18.67 -8.52
CA ILE A 15 15.87 17.27 -8.52
C ILE A 15 14.83 17.09 -9.63
N ASN A 16 15.11 16.16 -10.54
CA ASN A 16 14.20 15.80 -11.61
C ASN A 16 13.20 14.74 -11.12
N PHE A 17 11.98 15.17 -10.80
CA PHE A 17 10.88 14.26 -10.44
C PHE A 17 10.15 13.66 -11.66
N ALA A 18 10.55 14.01 -12.89
CA ALA A 18 9.89 13.50 -14.10
C ALA A 18 10.30 12.09 -14.48
N GLN A 19 11.46 11.62 -14.01
CA GLN A 19 11.96 10.29 -14.29
C GLN A 19 12.53 9.64 -13.02
N MET A 20 11.96 8.51 -12.63
CA MET A 20 12.39 7.73 -11.47
C MET A 20 13.41 6.68 -11.90
N HIS A 21 14.50 6.56 -11.16
CA HIS A 21 15.41 5.44 -11.28
C HIS A 21 14.86 4.26 -10.48
N LEU A 22 14.71 3.13 -11.17
CA LEU A 22 14.27 1.88 -10.58
C LEU A 22 15.43 1.19 -9.87
N CYS A 23 15.07 0.35 -8.90
CA CYS A 23 16.06 -0.45 -8.18
C CYS A 23 16.75 -1.47 -9.10
N PHE A 24 17.95 -1.87 -8.70
CA PHE A 24 18.72 -2.91 -9.37
C PHE A 24 17.88 -4.18 -9.58
N GLY A 25 17.93 -4.76 -10.78
CA GLY A 25 17.17 -5.95 -11.16
C GLY A 25 15.76 -5.68 -11.68
N ALA A 26 15.32 -4.41 -11.74
CA ALA A 26 14.11 -4.05 -12.46
C ALA A 26 14.23 -4.43 -13.95
N PRO A 27 13.21 -5.09 -14.54
CA PRO A 27 13.28 -5.51 -15.92
C PRO A 27 13.30 -4.30 -16.87
N ASP A 28 14.13 -4.37 -17.90
CA ASP A 28 14.27 -3.31 -18.91
C ASP A 28 12.97 -2.99 -19.65
N THR A 29 11.99 -3.90 -19.62
CA THR A 29 10.64 -3.66 -20.17
C THR A 29 9.89 -2.53 -19.46
N LEU A 30 10.32 -2.12 -18.26
CA LEU A 30 9.76 -1.00 -17.53
C LEU A 30 10.37 0.35 -17.95
N LYS A 31 11.46 0.37 -18.73
CA LYS A 31 12.05 1.61 -19.23
C LYS A 31 11.02 2.42 -20.00
N SER A 32 10.89 3.69 -19.63
CA SER A 32 9.96 4.62 -20.25
C SER A 32 10.43 6.05 -20.04
N LYS A 33 9.63 7.01 -20.53
CA LYS A 33 9.84 8.42 -20.22
C LYS A 33 9.87 8.69 -18.70
N TYR A 34 9.19 7.87 -17.90
CA TYR A 34 9.04 8.08 -16.46
C TYR A 34 9.92 7.16 -15.61
N PHE A 35 10.49 6.10 -16.20
CA PHE A 35 11.27 5.11 -15.48
C PHE A 35 12.56 4.79 -16.22
N THR A 36 13.68 4.77 -15.50
CA THR A 36 14.97 4.32 -16.01
C THR A 36 15.51 3.20 -15.11
N THR A 37 16.22 2.24 -15.70
CA THR A 37 17.00 1.23 -14.95
C THR A 37 18.49 1.54 -14.97
N GLU A 38 18.87 2.72 -15.49
CA GLU A 38 20.26 3.18 -15.47
C GLU A 38 20.69 3.53 -14.05
N ASP A 39 21.91 3.12 -13.72
CA ASP A 39 22.53 3.39 -12.43
C ASP A 39 22.76 4.88 -12.22
N MET A 40 22.62 5.30 -10.96
CA MET A 40 22.96 6.66 -10.53
C MET A 40 24.46 6.93 -10.75
N GLN A 41 24.77 8.07 -11.37
CA GLN A 41 26.11 8.62 -11.42
C GLN A 41 26.17 9.88 -10.56
N LEU A 42 26.85 9.81 -9.41
CA LEU A 42 27.13 10.97 -8.56
C LEU A 42 28.56 11.44 -8.82
N SER A 43 28.72 12.72 -9.12
CA SER A 43 30.03 13.35 -9.30
C SER A 43 30.35 14.19 -8.07
N PHE A 44 31.50 13.94 -7.43
CA PHE A 44 31.97 14.72 -6.30
C PHE A 44 33.18 15.54 -6.76
N ARG A 45 33.11 16.87 -6.59
CA ARG A 45 34.23 17.79 -6.84
C ARG A 45 34.77 18.26 -5.49
N GLU A 46 36.05 18.62 -5.46
CA GLU A 46 36.78 18.99 -4.24
C GLU A 46 36.24 20.27 -3.56
N ASP A 47 35.54 21.12 -4.31
CA ASP A 47 34.85 22.33 -3.82
C ASP A 47 33.39 22.02 -3.45
N ASP A 48 33.12 21.66 -2.19
CA ASP A 48 31.85 21.77 -1.41
C ASP A 48 30.50 21.46 -2.10
N GLU A 49 30.46 20.71 -3.22
CA GLU A 49 29.20 20.37 -3.89
C GLU A 49 28.47 19.22 -3.18
N VAL A 50 27.38 19.56 -2.47
CA VAL A 50 26.45 18.58 -1.88
C VAL A 50 25.54 18.01 -2.95
N GLU A 51 25.68 16.70 -3.20
CA GLU A 51 24.73 15.94 -4.02
C GLU A 51 23.51 15.52 -3.22
N ILE A 52 22.32 15.80 -3.76
CA ILE A 52 21.04 15.53 -3.11
C ILE A 52 20.30 14.48 -3.94
N VAL A 53 19.91 13.40 -3.28
CA VAL A 53 19.10 12.32 -3.84
C VAL A 53 17.79 12.24 -3.05
N THR A 54 16.68 12.08 -3.75
CA THR A 54 15.39 11.78 -3.11
C THR A 54 15.09 10.29 -3.24
N LEU A 55 14.89 9.61 -2.13
CA LEU A 55 14.56 8.18 -2.10
C LEU A 55 13.05 8.01 -1.90
N LEU A 56 12.44 7.16 -2.72
CA LEU A 56 11.10 6.64 -2.47
C LEU A 56 11.23 5.31 -1.73
N MET A 57 10.77 5.27 -0.48
CA MET A 57 10.98 4.13 0.41
C MET A 57 9.65 3.60 0.98
N ASP A 58 9.55 2.28 1.11
CA ASP A 58 8.56 1.61 1.95
C ASP A 58 8.89 1.87 3.44
N PRO A 59 7.98 2.49 4.21
CA PRO A 59 8.26 2.85 5.60
C PRO A 59 8.43 1.66 6.55
N ARG A 60 8.12 0.43 6.11
CA ARG A 60 8.32 -0.79 6.89
C ARG A 60 9.74 -1.34 6.78
N GLY A 61 10.54 -0.81 5.84
CA GLY A 61 11.92 -1.23 5.59
C GLY A 61 12.89 -0.06 5.74
N GLY A 62 14.18 -0.40 5.81
CA GLY A 62 15.26 0.57 5.69
C GLY A 62 16.13 0.29 4.47
N VAL A 63 16.99 1.27 4.17
CA VAL A 63 17.92 1.26 3.04
C VAL A 63 19.35 1.31 3.56
N ASN A 64 20.21 0.47 3.01
CA ASN A 64 21.65 0.51 3.28
C ASN A 64 22.36 1.35 2.22
N ALA A 65 22.88 2.52 2.61
CA ALA A 65 23.73 3.33 1.75
C ALA A 65 25.20 3.01 2.04
N SER A 66 25.88 2.39 1.08
CA SER A 66 27.31 2.07 1.17
C SER A 66 28.09 2.88 0.13
N SER A 67 29.19 3.52 0.54
CA SER A 67 30.11 4.21 -0.37
C SER A 67 31.23 3.31 -0.90
N GLY A 68 31.25 2.03 -0.50
CA GLY A 68 32.30 1.07 -0.85
C GLY A 68 33.63 1.26 -0.11
N ILE A 69 33.84 2.40 0.55
CA ILE A 69 35.08 2.72 1.30
C ILE A 69 34.81 2.96 2.79
N LEU A 70 33.73 3.68 3.11
CA LEU A 70 33.35 4.04 4.48
C LEU A 70 32.19 3.16 5.00
N PRO A 71 31.92 3.15 6.32
CA PRO A 71 30.87 2.31 6.89
C PRO A 71 29.50 2.58 6.25
N THR A 72 28.75 1.49 6.05
CA THR A 72 27.38 1.51 5.54
C THR A 72 26.49 2.31 6.50
N LYS A 73 25.77 3.29 5.95
CA LYS A 73 24.74 4.03 6.67
C LYS A 73 23.39 3.34 6.48
N PHE A 74 22.71 3.03 7.57
CA PHE A 74 21.32 2.58 7.53
C PHE A 74 20.38 3.78 7.60
N ILE A 75 19.43 3.85 6.67
CA ILE A 75 18.45 4.94 6.55
C ILE A 75 17.05 4.35 6.71
N GLU A 76 16.29 4.86 7.66
CA GLU A 76 14.91 4.45 7.93
C GLU A 76 13.99 5.68 8.03
N ILE A 77 12.72 5.51 7.63
CA ILE A 77 11.72 6.57 7.83
C ILE A 77 11.22 6.49 9.28
N PRO A 78 11.34 7.56 10.08
CA PRO A 78 10.82 7.56 11.43
C PRO A 78 9.33 7.19 11.49
N PRO A 79 8.91 6.21 12.33
CA PRO A 79 7.52 5.76 12.40
C PRO A 79 6.52 6.89 12.71
N SER A 80 6.95 7.91 13.46
CA SER A 80 6.13 9.08 13.78
C SER A 80 5.65 9.86 12.56
N LEU A 81 6.41 9.86 11.46
CA LEU A 81 6.06 10.58 10.23
C LEU A 81 4.97 9.85 9.41
N VAL A 82 4.87 8.53 9.56
CA VAL A 82 3.99 7.69 8.74
C VAL A 82 2.82 7.10 9.52
N ARG A 83 2.86 7.10 10.85
CA ARG A 83 1.81 6.53 11.70
C ARG A 83 0.42 7.08 11.35
N GLY A 84 0.29 8.40 11.26
CA GLY A 84 -1.00 9.02 10.94
C GLY A 84 -1.54 8.56 9.58
N ALA A 85 -0.71 8.57 8.53
CA ALA A 85 -1.12 8.10 7.21
C ALA A 85 -1.51 6.61 7.21
N MET A 86 -0.73 5.76 7.90
CA MET A 86 -1.00 4.32 8.01
C MET A 86 -2.30 4.01 8.77
N GLU A 87 -2.61 4.78 9.81
CA GLU A 87 -3.85 4.61 10.58
C GLU A 87 -5.10 4.88 9.72
N HIS A 88 -5.02 5.84 8.80
CA HIS A 88 -6.13 6.21 7.92
C HIS A 88 -6.18 5.43 6.59
N MET A 89 -5.22 4.53 6.36
CA MET A 89 -5.17 3.75 5.12
C MET A 89 -6.35 2.76 5.05
N GLU A 90 -7.12 2.87 3.97
CA GLU A 90 -8.16 1.90 3.60
C GLU A 90 -7.58 0.90 2.59
N MET A 91 -8.01 -0.36 2.67
CA MET A 91 -7.42 -1.45 1.90
C MET A 91 -8.51 -2.30 1.27
N ASN A 92 -8.29 -2.76 0.03
CA ASN A 92 -9.17 -3.70 -0.66
C ASN A 92 -8.41 -5.00 -0.93
N PHE A 93 -9.00 -6.12 -0.56
CA PHE A 93 -8.45 -7.44 -0.77
C PHE A 93 -9.33 -8.20 -1.75
N LEU A 94 -8.75 -8.70 -2.84
CA LEU A 94 -9.47 -9.57 -3.78
C LEU A 94 -9.76 -10.90 -3.09
N VAL A 95 -11.04 -11.30 -3.07
CA VAL A 95 -11.50 -12.53 -2.45
C VAL A 95 -12.43 -13.24 -3.44
N ALA A 96 -11.81 -14.02 -4.32
CA ALA A 96 -12.42 -14.56 -5.54
C ALA A 96 -11.67 -15.82 -6.01
N PRO A 97 -12.30 -17.00 -6.17
CA PRO A 97 -13.67 -17.36 -5.78
C PRO A 97 -13.77 -17.82 -4.32
N ILE A 98 -14.91 -17.57 -3.66
CA ILE A 98 -15.22 -18.17 -2.34
C ILE A 98 -16.60 -18.83 -2.33
N ILE A 99 -16.73 -19.91 -1.55
CA ILE A 99 -17.99 -20.65 -1.38
C ILE A 99 -18.64 -20.24 -0.07
N GLY A 100 -19.92 -19.88 -0.12
CA GLY A 100 -20.69 -19.53 1.08
C GLY A 100 -22.19 -19.57 0.87
N ASP A 101 -22.95 -19.28 1.93
CA ASP A 101 -24.41 -19.21 1.87
C ASP A 101 -24.88 -18.15 0.85
N TYR A 102 -26.08 -18.32 0.32
CA TYR A 102 -26.73 -17.41 -0.65
C TYR A 102 -26.65 -15.91 -0.28
N ASN A 103 -26.86 -15.57 1.01
CA ASN A 103 -26.97 -14.17 1.44
C ASN A 103 -25.63 -13.49 1.77
N SER A 104 -24.58 -14.23 2.09
CA SER A 104 -23.27 -13.65 2.43
C SER A 104 -22.22 -14.75 2.55
N PRO A 105 -21.00 -14.52 2.03
CA PRO A 105 -19.89 -15.42 2.31
C PRO A 105 -19.55 -15.44 3.81
N ALA A 106 -19.14 -16.61 4.31
CA ALA A 106 -18.70 -16.80 5.69
C ALA A 106 -17.18 -16.59 5.77
N ILE A 107 -16.75 -15.35 5.94
CA ILE A 107 -15.33 -15.00 6.01
C ILE A 107 -14.96 -14.75 7.49
N PRO A 108 -13.92 -15.42 8.03
CA PRO A 108 -13.38 -15.06 9.33
C PRO A 108 -12.61 -13.73 9.21
N LEU A 109 -12.96 -12.75 10.02
CA LEU A 109 -12.44 -11.39 9.89
C LEU A 109 -11.67 -10.96 11.13
N ALA A 110 -10.53 -10.30 10.93
CA ALA A 110 -9.80 -9.69 12.05
C ALA A 110 -10.62 -8.53 12.62
N LYS A 111 -10.77 -8.49 13.95
CA LYS A 111 -11.47 -7.40 14.63
C LYS A 111 -10.56 -6.19 14.76
N ASP A 112 -11.07 -5.02 14.41
CA ASP A 112 -10.43 -3.73 14.62
C ASP A 112 -11.44 -2.77 15.28
N SER A 113 -10.98 -2.01 16.29
CA SER A 113 -11.85 -1.06 17.00
C SER A 113 -12.19 0.15 16.13
N ARG A 114 -11.27 0.60 15.29
CA ARG A 114 -11.37 1.81 14.45
C ARG A 114 -11.79 1.52 13.01
N LYS A 115 -11.57 0.30 12.54
CA LYS A 115 -11.89 -0.11 11.16
C LYS A 115 -13.02 -1.14 11.12
N LYS A 116 -13.76 -1.15 10.02
CA LYS A 116 -14.81 -2.13 9.71
C LYS A 116 -14.53 -2.79 8.37
N TRP A 117 -15.01 -4.02 8.25
CA TRP A 117 -14.95 -4.77 7.00
C TRP A 117 -16.25 -4.59 6.23
N GLU A 118 -16.14 -4.35 4.93
CA GLU A 118 -17.26 -4.24 4.00
C GLU A 118 -17.05 -5.23 2.85
N TRP A 119 -18.12 -5.91 2.43
CA TRP A 119 -18.08 -6.81 1.29
C TRP A 119 -18.62 -6.11 0.04
N VAL A 120 -17.84 -6.14 -1.03
CA VAL A 120 -18.18 -5.50 -2.31
C VAL A 120 -18.16 -6.59 -3.38
N SER A 121 -19.32 -6.95 -3.92
CA SER A 121 -19.44 -7.93 -5.01
C SER A 121 -20.12 -7.34 -6.24
N GLN A 122 -19.94 -8.00 -7.39
CA GLN A 122 -20.74 -7.71 -8.56
C GLN A 122 -22.05 -8.50 -8.46
N LYS A 123 -23.18 -7.82 -8.29
CA LYS A 123 -24.52 -8.45 -8.32
C LYS A 123 -24.92 -8.80 -9.77
N THR A 124 -24.45 -7.99 -10.72
CA THR A 124 -24.64 -8.16 -12.17
C THR A 124 -23.34 -7.76 -12.89
N ALA A 125 -23.04 -8.34 -14.05
CA ALA A 125 -21.83 -8.01 -14.81
C ALA A 125 -21.65 -6.49 -14.98
N GLY A 126 -20.52 -5.97 -14.48
CA GLY A 126 -20.18 -4.55 -14.56
C GLY A 126 -20.85 -3.63 -13.53
N VAL A 127 -21.73 -4.14 -12.67
CA VAL A 127 -22.40 -3.36 -11.61
C VAL A 127 -21.95 -3.85 -10.24
N TRP A 128 -21.09 -3.06 -9.60
CA TRP A 128 -20.63 -3.28 -8.23
C TRP A 128 -21.72 -2.88 -7.23
N SER A 129 -21.95 -3.71 -6.21
CA SER A 129 -22.83 -3.35 -5.12
C SER A 129 -22.17 -2.30 -4.23
N GLU A 130 -22.94 -1.30 -3.81
CA GLU A 130 -22.58 -0.57 -2.60
C GLU A 130 -22.67 -1.55 -1.41
N PRO A 131 -21.67 -1.57 -0.52
CA PRO A 131 -21.72 -2.43 0.66
C PRO A 131 -22.85 -1.98 1.60
N ASP A 132 -23.80 -2.88 1.88
CA ASP A 132 -24.96 -2.65 2.75
C ASP A 132 -24.59 -2.72 4.25
N GLY A 133 -23.43 -2.20 4.64
CA GLY A 133 -22.91 -2.19 6.01
C GLY A 133 -21.75 -3.15 6.28
N GLU A 134 -21.42 -3.31 7.57
CA GLU A 134 -20.32 -4.17 8.03
C GLU A 134 -20.66 -5.65 7.80
N ILE A 135 -19.77 -6.39 7.14
CA ILE A 135 -19.98 -7.83 6.93
C ILE A 135 -19.87 -8.57 8.26
N ALA A 136 -20.78 -9.51 8.48
CA ALA A 136 -20.79 -10.32 9.69
C ALA A 136 -19.53 -11.21 9.76
N ASP A 137 -18.70 -11.00 10.78
CA ASP A 137 -17.62 -11.93 11.14
C ASP A 137 -18.21 -13.30 11.50
N ARG A 138 -17.98 -14.30 10.65
CA ARG A 138 -18.38 -15.68 10.93
C ARG A 138 -17.19 -16.49 11.44
N SER A 139 -16.64 -16.08 12.57
CA SER A 139 -15.64 -16.84 13.30
C SER A 139 -16.18 -18.25 13.67
N ASN A 140 -15.69 -19.29 13.00
CA ASN A 140 -15.75 -20.73 13.33
C ASN A 140 -16.91 -21.22 14.22
N LYS A 141 -18.16 -20.93 13.83
CA LYS A 141 -19.30 -21.72 14.29
C LYS A 141 -19.72 -22.64 13.15
N ALA A 142 -19.27 -23.89 13.22
CA ALA A 142 -19.79 -24.95 12.37
C ALA A 142 -21.31 -24.99 12.57
N LYS A 143 -22.05 -24.56 11.55
CA LYS A 143 -23.50 -24.75 11.53
C LYS A 143 -23.73 -26.16 11.00
N ASN A 144 -24.37 -27.02 11.80
CA ASN A 144 -24.79 -28.36 11.40
C ASN A 144 -25.99 -28.36 10.42
N ASP A 145 -26.17 -27.27 9.67
CA ASP A 145 -27.26 -27.08 8.72
C ASP A 145 -26.65 -26.72 7.37
N PHE A 146 -26.64 -27.69 6.45
CA PHE A 146 -26.09 -27.51 5.12
C PHE A 146 -27.10 -26.79 4.24
N LYS A 147 -26.91 -25.48 4.06
CA LYS A 147 -27.72 -24.65 3.16
C LYS A 147 -27.15 -24.65 1.75
N ALA A 148 -27.99 -24.33 0.76
CA ALA A 148 -27.55 -24.14 -0.61
C ALA A 148 -26.39 -23.13 -0.67
N GLN A 149 -25.25 -23.59 -1.20
CA GLN A 149 -24.03 -22.81 -1.31
C GLN A 149 -23.94 -22.15 -2.69
N GLN A 150 -23.30 -20.99 -2.74
CA GLN A 150 -23.02 -20.25 -3.97
C GLN A 150 -21.56 -19.81 -4.00
N ILE A 151 -21.07 -19.59 -5.23
CA ILE A 151 -19.79 -18.95 -5.47
C ILE A 151 -20.01 -17.45 -5.39
N HIS A 152 -19.17 -16.77 -4.60
CA HIS A 152 -19.13 -15.32 -4.50
C HIS A 152 -17.79 -14.82 -5.05
N GLU A 153 -17.88 -13.72 -5.81
CA GLU A 153 -16.75 -13.02 -6.40
C GLU A 153 -16.78 -11.57 -5.91
N GLY A 154 -15.68 -11.07 -5.35
CA GLY A 154 -15.65 -9.69 -4.86
C GLY A 154 -14.39 -9.28 -4.15
N TYR A 155 -14.48 -8.14 -3.49
CA TYR A 155 -13.45 -7.56 -2.65
C TYR A 155 -13.94 -7.42 -1.22
N LEU A 156 -13.00 -7.63 -0.29
CA LEU A 156 -13.16 -7.26 1.09
C LEU A 156 -12.49 -5.91 1.32
N SER A 157 -13.24 -4.91 1.76
CA SER A 157 -12.77 -3.54 1.98
C SER A 157 -12.63 -3.26 3.48
N LEU A 158 -11.44 -2.85 3.92
CA LEU A 158 -11.16 -2.40 5.28
C LEU A 158 -11.21 -0.88 5.32
N LYS A 159 -12.24 -0.32 5.96
CA LYS A 159 -12.48 1.12 6.01
C LYS A 159 -12.50 1.66 7.43
N LEU A 160 -12.27 2.95 7.59
CA LEU A 160 -12.48 3.60 8.87
C LEU A 160 -13.97 3.57 9.25
N LYS A 161 -14.26 3.33 10.52
CA LYS A 161 -15.60 3.57 11.06
C LYS A 161 -15.81 5.08 11.10
N LYS A 162 -16.94 5.55 10.56
CA LYS A 162 -17.39 6.92 10.83
C LYS A 162 -17.58 7.01 12.35
N THR A 163 -16.78 7.86 12.98
CA THR A 163 -17.00 8.21 14.39
C THR A 163 -18.07 9.29 14.38
N ASP A 164 -19.13 9.13 15.17
CA ASP A 164 -20.09 10.21 15.38
C ASP A 164 -19.31 11.41 15.97
N GLU A 165 -19.12 12.46 15.19
CA GLU A 165 -18.63 13.73 15.72
C GLU A 165 -19.65 14.21 16.78
N PRO A 166 -19.22 14.66 17.97
CA PRO A 166 -20.14 15.29 18.89
C PRO A 166 -20.68 16.56 18.23
N GLU A 167 -22.01 16.68 18.14
CA GLU A 167 -22.68 17.91 17.71
C GLU A 167 -22.07 19.11 18.44
N GLU A 168 -21.38 19.98 17.71
CA GLU A 168 -21.05 21.32 18.18
C GLU A 168 -22.38 22.05 18.44
N LYS A 169 -22.79 22.10 19.70
CA LYS A 169 -23.87 22.95 20.15
C LYS A 169 -23.47 24.40 19.88
N SER A 170 -24.16 25.02 18.92
CA SER A 170 -24.18 26.47 18.68
C SER A 170 -24.68 27.25 19.90
#